data_AF-A0A660T4H4-F1
#
_entry.id   AF-A0A660T4H4-F1
#
_cell.length_a   1.000
_cell.length_b   1.000
_cell.length_c   1.000
_cell.angle_alpha   90.00
_cell.angle_beta   90.00
_cell.angle_gamma   90.00
#
_symmetry.space_group_name_H-M   'P 1'
#
loop_
_entity.id
_entity.type
_entity.pdbx_description
1 polymer ?
#
loop_
_entity_poly.entity_id
_entity_poly.type
_entity_poly.pdbx_seq_one_letter_code
_entity_poly.pdbx_strand_id
1 'polypeptide(L)'
;MVEICGDYLEGGGQILRTSLALSAVLNKPVKIYNIRGKRPKPGLRPQHYTGFKIMAELCNAKVKGLSIGSCCVEFIPQGFYAKNLNIDIGTAGSIGLLLQTLVLPLAMKSENVVRLKIRGGTHVPKAIPVDYYKNVLVPILSIMGVKLDIKILNQGYYPEGGGEVEVKIYPWKERRKIDLTYRQAVYKIAGIIHASKELSKNKVGERMKDKVEEILKENYLLELDVKYFDTLSCGCGIV
;
A
#
# COMPACT_ATOMS: atom_id res chain seq x y z
N MET A 1 -24.39 -12.31 6.82
CA MET A 1 -23.11 -11.66 7.17
C MET A 1 -22.01 -12.70 7.04
N VAL A 2 -20.87 -12.38 6.43
CA VAL A 2 -19.73 -13.31 6.30
C VAL A 2 -18.86 -13.21 7.54
N GLU A 3 -18.39 -14.34 8.08
CA GLU A 3 -17.48 -14.36 9.23
C GLU A 3 -16.09 -14.82 8.79
N ILE A 4 -15.06 -14.10 9.25
CA ILE A 4 -13.66 -14.35 8.87
C ILE A 4 -12.80 -14.43 10.13
N CYS A 5 -12.07 -15.54 10.28
CA CYS A 5 -11.12 -15.73 11.35
C CYS A 5 -9.79 -15.06 11.02
N GLY A 6 -9.46 -13.98 11.73
CA GLY A 6 -8.32 -13.08 11.47
C GLY A 6 -6.94 -13.64 11.86
N ASP A 7 -6.89 -14.82 12.45
CA ASP A 7 -5.67 -15.59 12.75
C ASP A 7 -5.45 -16.77 11.77
N TYR A 8 -6.31 -16.92 10.77
CA TYR A 8 -6.18 -17.94 9.73
C TYR A 8 -4.84 -17.79 8.98
N LEU A 9 -4.16 -18.92 8.74
CA LEU A 9 -2.82 -19.00 8.15
C LEU A 9 -1.82 -18.05 8.83
N GLU A 10 -1.30 -17.05 8.10
CA GLU A 10 -0.33 -16.06 8.61
C GLU A 10 -0.87 -15.18 9.75
N GLY A 11 -2.20 -15.12 9.93
CA GLY A 11 -2.85 -14.31 10.95
C GLY A 11 -2.40 -12.85 10.94
N GLY A 12 -2.19 -12.29 9.74
CA GLY A 12 -1.64 -10.95 9.53
C GLY A 12 -2.71 -9.88 9.30
N GLY A 13 -2.27 -8.67 8.94
CA GLY A 13 -3.18 -7.60 8.52
C GLY A 13 -3.74 -7.79 7.10
N GLN A 14 -3.21 -8.73 6.31
CA GLN A 14 -3.64 -8.93 4.91
C GLN A 14 -5.09 -9.39 4.82
N ILE A 15 -5.48 -10.37 5.64
CA ILE A 15 -6.86 -10.89 5.65
C ILE A 15 -7.85 -9.77 5.97
N LEU A 16 -7.52 -8.87 6.90
CA LEU A 16 -8.36 -7.71 7.22
C LEU A 16 -8.58 -6.80 6.01
N ARG A 17 -7.48 -6.42 5.33
CA ARG A 17 -7.53 -5.50 4.19
C ARG A 17 -8.33 -6.09 3.03
N THR A 18 -8.07 -7.35 2.71
CA THR A 18 -8.77 -8.07 1.65
C THR A 18 -10.25 -8.25 1.97
N SER A 19 -10.59 -8.71 3.19
CA SER A 19 -11.99 -8.89 3.60
C SER A 19 -12.77 -7.59 3.59
N LEU A 20 -12.17 -6.48 4.08
CA LEU A 20 -12.80 -5.16 4.06
C LEU A 20 -13.01 -4.65 2.62
N ALA A 21 -11.99 -4.75 1.77
CA ALA A 21 -12.09 -4.32 0.37
C ALA A 21 -13.18 -5.11 -0.39
N LEU A 22 -13.21 -6.44 -0.22
CA LEU A 22 -14.23 -7.29 -0.84
C LEU A 22 -15.63 -7.02 -0.29
N SER A 23 -15.76 -6.81 1.02
CA SER A 23 -17.04 -6.45 1.65
C SER A 23 -17.62 -5.18 1.04
N ALA A 24 -16.80 -4.14 0.84
CA ALA A 24 -17.21 -2.90 0.21
C ALA A 24 -17.57 -3.04 -1.27
N VAL A 25 -16.77 -3.79 -2.05
CA VAL A 25 -17.06 -4.05 -3.47
C VAL A 25 -18.37 -4.82 -3.64
N LEU A 26 -18.54 -5.89 -2.87
CA LEU A 26 -19.67 -6.82 -2.97
C LEU A 26 -20.91 -6.32 -2.23
N ASN A 27 -20.80 -5.22 -1.47
CA ASN A 27 -21.83 -4.72 -0.56
C ASN A 27 -22.36 -5.82 0.39
N LYS A 28 -21.45 -6.65 0.93
CA LYS A 28 -21.78 -7.78 1.82
C LYS A 28 -21.22 -7.54 3.22
N PRO A 29 -22.04 -7.55 4.28
CA PRO A 29 -21.55 -7.39 5.66
C PRO A 29 -20.52 -8.45 6.04
N VAL A 30 -19.46 -8.04 6.76
CA VAL A 30 -18.39 -8.91 7.25
C VAL A 30 -18.11 -8.70 8.74
N LYS A 31 -17.89 -9.80 9.45
CA LYS A 31 -17.34 -9.81 10.81
C LYS A 31 -15.96 -10.46 10.76
N ILE A 32 -14.95 -9.76 11.25
CA ILE A 32 -13.59 -10.28 11.38
C ILE A 32 -13.26 -10.39 12.86
N TYR A 33 -13.04 -11.61 13.36
CA TYR A 33 -12.67 -11.90 14.74
C TYR A 33 -11.23 -12.43 14.82
N ASN A 34 -10.67 -12.59 16.02
CA ASN A 34 -9.25 -12.97 16.24
C ASN A 34 -8.26 -12.15 15.40
N ILE A 35 -8.53 -10.85 15.24
CA ILE A 35 -7.73 -9.96 14.40
C ILE A 35 -6.27 -10.01 14.84
N ARG A 36 -5.40 -10.44 13.92
CA ARG A 36 -3.95 -10.54 14.13
C ARG A 36 -3.57 -11.38 15.36
N GLY A 37 -4.38 -12.40 15.69
CA GLY A 37 -4.19 -13.25 16.88
C GLY A 37 -2.83 -13.95 16.96
N LYS A 38 -2.19 -14.23 15.81
CA LYS A 38 -0.84 -14.84 15.74
C LYS A 38 0.32 -13.83 15.74
N ARG A 39 0.05 -12.53 15.91
CA ARG A 39 1.10 -11.50 15.92
C ARG A 39 1.46 -11.12 17.36
N PRO A 40 2.73 -10.75 17.64
CA PRO A 40 3.18 -10.38 19.00
C PRO A 40 2.35 -9.28 19.64
N LYS A 41 1.81 -8.37 18.82
CA LYS A 41 0.83 -7.38 19.26
C LYS A 41 -0.46 -7.58 18.46
N PRO A 42 -1.48 -8.28 18.97
CA PRO A 42 -2.77 -8.54 18.28
C PRO A 42 -3.61 -7.28 18.02
N GLY A 43 -4.77 -7.44 17.40
CA GLY A 43 -5.76 -6.38 17.19
C GLY A 43 -5.42 -5.37 16.10
N LEU A 44 -6.33 -4.42 15.87
CA LEU A 44 -6.17 -3.34 14.90
C LEU A 44 -4.94 -2.46 15.23
N ARG A 45 -4.27 -1.99 14.18
CA ARG A 45 -3.14 -1.04 14.24
C ARG A 45 -3.56 0.25 13.52
N PRO A 46 -2.86 1.37 13.69
CA PRO A 46 -3.24 2.64 13.05
C PRO A 46 -3.62 2.51 11.58
N GLN A 47 -2.78 1.88 10.75
CA GLN A 47 -3.09 1.67 9.33
C GLN A 47 -4.36 0.82 9.06
N HIS A 48 -4.67 -0.16 9.92
CA HIS A 48 -5.90 -0.95 9.79
C HIS A 48 -7.11 -0.11 10.19
N TYR A 49 -7.02 0.58 11.34
CA TYR A 49 -8.04 1.49 11.83
C TYR A 49 -8.38 2.56 10.79
N THR A 50 -7.36 3.22 10.23
CA THR A 50 -7.51 4.22 9.17
C THR A 50 -8.20 3.63 7.94
N GLY A 51 -7.82 2.43 7.51
CA GLY A 51 -8.49 1.73 6.41
C GLY A 51 -9.98 1.49 6.68
N PHE A 52 -10.34 0.97 7.86
CA PHE A 52 -11.75 0.77 8.25
C PHE A 52 -12.51 2.09 8.36
N LYS A 53 -11.90 3.12 8.95
CA LYS A 53 -12.52 4.45 9.11
C LYS A 53 -12.86 5.05 7.75
N ILE A 54 -11.92 5.03 6.80
CA ILE A 54 -12.13 5.55 5.44
C ILE A 54 -13.19 4.73 4.71
N MET A 55 -13.12 3.40 4.78
CA MET A 55 -14.10 2.55 4.11
C MET A 55 -15.49 2.68 4.72
N ALA A 56 -15.60 2.96 6.02
CA ALA A 56 -16.89 3.24 6.66
C ALA A 56 -17.51 4.52 6.10
N GLU A 57 -16.70 5.57 5.94
CA GLU A 57 -17.11 6.83 5.34
C GLU A 57 -17.53 6.66 3.87
N LEU A 58 -16.71 5.98 3.05
CA LEU A 58 -17.00 5.74 1.63
C LEU A 58 -18.22 4.85 1.44
N CYS A 59 -18.48 3.90 2.33
CA CYS A 59 -19.60 2.97 2.21
C CYS A 59 -20.87 3.37 2.98
N ASN A 60 -20.84 4.51 3.68
CA ASN A 60 -21.84 4.85 4.71
C ASN A 60 -22.12 3.66 5.64
N ALA A 61 -21.07 2.96 6.05
CA ALA A 61 -21.19 1.66 6.71
C ALA A 61 -21.49 1.82 8.21
N LYS A 62 -22.29 0.91 8.76
CA LYS A 62 -22.35 0.70 10.21
C LYS A 62 -21.16 -0.15 10.62
N VAL A 63 -20.39 0.30 11.61
CA VAL A 63 -19.20 -0.41 12.08
C VAL A 63 -19.25 -0.59 13.59
N LYS A 64 -18.97 -1.80 14.07
CA LYS A 64 -18.83 -2.10 15.51
C LYS A 64 -17.42 -2.58 15.81
N GLY A 65 -16.90 -2.21 16.97
CA GLY A 65 -15.56 -2.62 17.43
C GLY A 65 -14.40 -1.88 16.75
N LEU A 66 -14.65 -0.74 16.09
CA LEU A 66 -13.61 0.04 15.43
C LEU A 66 -12.81 0.89 16.44
N SER A 67 -11.82 0.25 17.07
CA SER A 67 -10.85 0.91 17.94
C SER A 67 -9.45 0.31 17.73
N ILE A 68 -8.41 1.10 17.99
CA ILE A 68 -7.04 0.58 17.98
C ILE A 68 -6.93 -0.53 19.04
N GLY A 69 -6.29 -1.64 18.68
CA GLY A 69 -6.17 -2.82 19.55
C GLY A 69 -7.38 -3.75 19.51
N SER A 70 -8.49 -3.38 18.87
CA SER A 70 -9.67 -4.26 18.77
C SER A 70 -9.34 -5.58 18.06
N CYS A 71 -9.78 -6.68 18.67
CA CYS A 71 -9.64 -8.04 18.12
C CYS A 71 -10.85 -8.50 17.31
N CYS A 72 -11.93 -7.72 17.25
CA CYS A 72 -13.13 -8.03 16.50
C CYS A 72 -13.77 -6.77 15.90
N VAL A 73 -14.07 -6.81 14.60
CA VAL A 73 -14.77 -5.72 13.90
C VAL A 73 -15.90 -6.27 13.06
N GLU A 74 -17.07 -5.65 13.16
CA GLU A 74 -18.19 -5.84 12.23
C GLU A 74 -18.27 -4.64 11.31
N PHE A 75 -18.32 -4.87 10.00
CA PHE A 75 -18.44 -3.85 8.97
C PHE A 75 -19.65 -4.17 8.08
N ILE A 76 -20.63 -3.27 8.07
CA ILE A 76 -21.91 -3.45 7.38
C ILE A 76 -22.07 -2.31 6.36
N PRO A 77 -21.62 -2.50 5.10
CA PRO A 77 -21.74 -1.48 4.08
C PRO A 77 -23.21 -1.20 3.74
N GLN A 78 -23.54 0.04 3.35
CA GLN A 78 -24.89 0.45 2.96
C GLN A 78 -24.95 0.97 1.51
N GLY A 79 -23.82 1.49 1.01
CA GLY A 79 -23.67 1.98 -0.37
C GLY A 79 -22.19 2.18 -0.70
N PHE A 80 -21.91 2.96 -1.75
CA PHE A 80 -20.54 3.40 -2.05
C PHE A 80 -20.57 4.80 -2.67
N TYR A 81 -19.91 5.75 -2.01
CA TYR A 81 -19.86 7.15 -2.37
C TYR A 81 -18.40 7.56 -2.54
N ALA A 82 -17.94 7.47 -3.78
CA ALA A 82 -16.59 7.85 -4.15
C ALA A 82 -16.38 9.36 -3.95
N LYS A 83 -15.29 9.74 -3.28
CA LYS A 83 -14.88 11.14 -3.13
C LYS A 83 -13.37 11.25 -2.97
N ASN A 84 -12.85 12.45 -3.25
CA ASN A 84 -11.46 12.77 -2.97
C ASN A 84 -11.22 12.78 -1.46
N LEU A 85 -10.04 12.34 -1.04
CA LEU A 85 -9.70 12.20 0.38
C LEU A 85 -8.31 12.75 0.67
N ASN A 86 -8.20 13.45 1.80
CA ASN A 86 -6.94 13.77 2.45
C ASN A 86 -6.83 12.88 3.69
N ILE A 87 -5.80 12.04 3.72
CA ILE A 87 -5.64 10.98 4.72
C ILE A 87 -4.32 11.20 5.43
N ASP A 88 -4.38 11.39 6.75
CA ASP A 88 -3.21 11.29 7.61
C ASP A 88 -3.31 10.01 8.44
N ILE A 89 -2.34 9.11 8.28
CA ILE A 89 -2.25 7.88 9.10
C ILE A 89 -1.79 8.21 10.53
N GLY A 90 -1.19 9.38 10.75
CA GLY A 90 -0.74 9.91 12.05
C GLY A 90 0.53 9.27 12.60
N THR A 91 1.12 8.32 11.87
CA THR A 91 2.33 7.55 12.23
C THR A 91 3.06 7.13 10.95
N ALA A 92 4.20 6.42 11.06
CA ALA A 92 4.79 5.65 9.96
C ALA A 92 3.96 4.44 9.51
N GLY A 93 2.63 4.43 9.69
CA GLY A 93 1.78 3.38 9.12
C GLY A 93 1.92 3.36 7.59
N SER A 94 1.97 2.16 7.01
CA SER A 94 2.34 2.00 5.60
C SER A 94 1.24 2.52 4.67
N ILE A 95 1.61 3.49 3.82
CA ILE A 95 0.78 3.97 2.72
C ILE A 95 0.51 2.83 1.74
N GLY A 96 1.52 2.04 1.37
CA GLY A 96 1.37 0.89 0.49
C GLY A 96 0.31 -0.11 0.98
N LEU A 97 0.34 -0.47 2.26
CA LEU A 97 -0.68 -1.36 2.84
C LEU A 97 -2.07 -0.71 2.87
N LEU A 98 -2.18 0.59 3.13
CA LEU A 98 -3.46 1.29 3.03
C LEU A 98 -4.01 1.23 1.61
N LEU A 99 -3.17 1.44 0.58
CA LEU A 99 -3.57 1.35 -0.83
C LEU A 99 -4.15 -0.02 -1.20
N GLN A 100 -3.66 -1.12 -0.63
CA GLN A 100 -4.25 -2.46 -0.85
C GLN A 100 -5.73 -2.54 -0.43
N THR A 101 -6.14 -1.71 0.52
CA THR A 101 -7.53 -1.68 1.01
C THR A 101 -8.40 -0.80 0.12
N LEU A 102 -7.85 0.34 -0.33
CA LEU A 102 -8.63 1.40 -0.97
C LEU A 102 -8.73 1.27 -2.49
N VAL A 103 -7.67 0.77 -3.15
CA VAL A 103 -7.56 0.76 -4.61
C VAL A 103 -8.70 -0.02 -5.27
N LEU A 104 -8.95 -1.25 -4.83
CA LEU A 104 -9.95 -2.10 -5.48
C LEU A 104 -11.38 -1.54 -5.36
N PRO A 105 -11.89 -1.16 -4.15
CA PRO A 105 -13.21 -0.56 -4.04
C PRO A 105 -13.35 0.73 -4.86
N LEU A 106 -12.38 1.64 -4.77
CA LEU A 106 -12.42 2.90 -5.50
C LEU A 106 -12.38 2.69 -7.01
N ALA A 107 -11.53 1.79 -7.52
CA ALA A 107 -11.47 1.50 -8.95
C ALA A 107 -12.75 0.82 -9.47
N MET A 108 -13.36 -0.09 -8.69
CA MET A 108 -14.53 -0.85 -9.15
C MET A 108 -15.86 -0.12 -9.01
N LYS A 109 -16.00 0.78 -8.02
CA LYS A 109 -17.28 1.38 -7.64
C LYS A 109 -17.40 2.86 -7.95
N SER A 110 -16.31 3.54 -8.35
CA SER A 110 -16.36 4.96 -8.74
C SER A 110 -16.67 5.12 -10.22
N GLU A 111 -17.45 6.14 -10.58
CA GLU A 111 -17.71 6.53 -11.97
C GLU A 111 -16.68 7.54 -12.51
N ASN A 112 -16.04 8.27 -11.60
CA ASN A 112 -15.08 9.35 -11.87
C ASN A 112 -13.73 9.05 -11.21
N VAL A 113 -12.69 9.78 -11.64
CA VAL A 113 -11.34 9.68 -11.05
C VAL A 113 -11.36 10.17 -9.61
N VAL A 114 -10.86 9.34 -8.69
CA VAL A 114 -10.72 9.67 -7.27
C VAL A 114 -9.27 10.04 -6.97
N ARG A 115 -9.09 11.12 -6.21
CA ARG A 115 -7.78 11.62 -5.78
C ARG A 115 -7.59 11.40 -4.30
N LEU A 116 -6.49 10.76 -3.93
CA LEU A 116 -6.06 10.57 -2.56
C LEU A 116 -4.78 11.37 -2.33
N LYS A 117 -4.72 12.14 -1.24
CA LYS A 117 -3.48 12.66 -0.68
C LYS A 117 -3.25 11.95 0.64
N ILE A 118 -2.14 11.22 0.75
CA ILE A 118 -1.89 10.33 1.89
C ILE A 118 -0.57 10.72 2.54
N ARG A 119 -0.61 10.95 3.86
CA ARG A 119 0.56 11.14 4.72
C ARG A 119 0.78 9.92 5.61
N GLY A 120 2.02 9.42 5.66
CA GLY A 120 2.39 8.21 6.41
C GLY A 120 3.77 7.67 6.05
N GLY A 121 3.97 6.36 6.17
CA GLY A 121 5.21 5.69 5.77
C GLY A 121 5.20 5.25 4.31
N THR A 122 6.16 5.70 3.50
CA THR A 122 6.35 5.22 2.12
C THR A 122 7.24 3.98 2.07
N HIS A 123 8.22 3.90 2.98
CA HIS A 123 9.21 2.83 3.08
C HIS A 123 9.33 2.41 4.54
N VAL A 124 8.60 1.35 4.91
CA VAL A 124 8.56 0.88 6.29
C VAL A 124 8.74 -0.63 6.36
N PRO A 125 9.36 -1.15 7.44
CA PRO A 125 9.62 -2.58 7.57
C PRO A 125 8.34 -3.42 7.44
N LYS A 126 8.47 -4.61 6.83
CA LYS A 126 7.38 -5.60 6.69
C LYS A 126 6.16 -5.07 5.91
N ALA A 127 6.39 -4.10 5.03
CA ALA A 127 5.41 -3.57 4.09
C ALA A 127 6.04 -3.42 2.70
N ILE A 128 5.20 -3.42 1.66
CA ILE A 128 5.64 -3.16 0.30
C ILE A 128 5.88 -1.64 0.15
N PRO A 129 7.09 -1.21 -0.29
CA PRO A 129 7.40 0.18 -0.62
C PRO A 129 6.42 0.80 -1.61
N VAL A 130 6.12 2.10 -1.49
CA VAL A 130 5.24 2.78 -2.46
C VAL A 130 5.85 2.80 -3.87
N ASP A 131 7.17 2.90 -3.98
CA ASP A 131 7.86 2.80 -5.28
C ASP A 131 7.60 1.46 -5.98
N TYR A 132 7.43 0.36 -5.24
CA TYR A 132 7.10 -0.94 -5.83
C TYR A 132 5.70 -0.92 -6.46
N TYR A 133 4.74 -0.22 -5.84
CA TYR A 133 3.42 -0.05 -6.44
C TYR A 133 3.53 0.65 -7.79
N LYS A 134 4.22 1.80 -7.80
CA LYS A 134 4.39 2.62 -9.00
C LYS A 134 5.09 1.88 -10.13
N ASN A 135 6.21 1.21 -9.82
CA ASN A 135 7.13 0.70 -10.84
C ASN A 135 6.91 -0.78 -11.19
N VAL A 136 6.22 -1.56 -10.35
CA VAL A 136 6.02 -3.00 -10.56
C VAL A 136 4.53 -3.36 -10.59
N LEU A 137 3.80 -3.08 -9.52
CA LEU A 137 2.42 -3.55 -9.41
C LEU A 137 1.47 -2.85 -10.41
N VAL A 138 1.55 -1.52 -10.53
CA VAL A 138 0.70 -0.75 -11.43
C VAL A 138 0.89 -1.16 -12.89
N PRO A 139 2.12 -1.30 -13.43
CA PRO A 139 2.34 -1.84 -14.77
C PRO A 139 1.67 -3.20 -14.99
N ILE A 140 1.76 -4.12 -14.03
CA ILE A 140 1.12 -5.44 -14.12
C ILE A 140 -0.42 -5.30 -14.13
N LEU A 141 -0.98 -4.53 -13.20
CA LEU A 141 -2.43 -4.32 -13.12
C LEU A 141 -2.99 -3.58 -14.34
N SER A 142 -2.17 -2.77 -15.01
CA SER A 142 -2.55 -2.08 -16.24
C SER A 142 -2.87 -3.04 -17.39
N ILE A 143 -2.27 -4.23 -17.41
CA ILE A 143 -2.61 -5.29 -18.38
C ILE A 143 -4.08 -5.69 -18.21
N MET A 144 -4.57 -5.77 -16.97
CA MET A 144 -5.99 -6.03 -16.66
C MET A 144 -6.92 -4.83 -16.92
N GLY A 145 -6.36 -3.65 -17.25
CA GLY A 145 -7.09 -2.40 -17.49
C GLY A 145 -7.24 -1.48 -16.27
N VAL A 146 -6.59 -1.81 -15.15
CA VAL A 146 -6.55 -0.94 -13.96
C VAL A 146 -5.60 0.22 -14.23
N LYS A 147 -6.06 1.46 -13.99
CA LYS A 147 -5.23 2.65 -14.15
C LYS A 147 -5.08 3.41 -12.83
N LEU A 148 -3.83 3.63 -12.45
CA LEU A 148 -3.43 4.32 -11.22
C LEU A 148 -2.26 5.25 -11.54
N ASP A 149 -2.34 6.51 -11.11
CA ASP A 149 -1.18 7.41 -11.11
C ASP A 149 -0.70 7.57 -9.67
N ILE A 150 0.56 7.23 -9.38
CA ILE A 150 1.15 7.37 -8.05
C ILE A 150 2.32 8.36 -8.15
N LYS A 151 2.26 9.43 -7.37
CA LYS A 151 3.32 10.42 -7.22
C LYS A 151 3.76 10.47 -5.76
N ILE A 152 5.00 10.10 -5.50
CA ILE A 152 5.64 10.26 -4.18
C ILE A 152 6.18 11.68 -4.14
N LEU A 153 5.63 12.51 -3.26
CA LEU A 153 6.05 13.90 -3.04
C LEU A 153 7.20 13.96 -2.04
N ASN A 154 7.12 13.16 -0.97
CA ASN A 154 8.18 13.01 0.01
C ASN A 154 8.29 11.58 0.53
N GLN A 155 9.50 11.19 0.95
CA GLN A 155 9.75 9.89 1.57
C GLN A 155 9.43 9.90 3.07
N GLY A 156 8.89 8.78 3.56
CA GLY A 156 8.55 8.60 4.97
C GLY A 156 9.05 7.27 5.50
N TYR A 157 9.91 7.35 6.51
CA TYR A 157 10.54 6.20 7.15
C TYR A 157 10.05 6.04 8.58
N TYR A 158 10.13 4.82 9.11
CA TYR A 158 9.89 4.59 10.54
C TYR A 158 10.97 5.29 11.40
N PRO A 159 10.64 5.83 12.60
CA PRO A 159 9.35 5.80 13.29
C PRO A 159 8.37 6.92 12.93
N GLU A 160 8.84 8.09 12.50
CA GLU A 160 7.98 9.28 12.37
C GLU A 160 7.06 9.24 11.14
N GLY A 161 7.49 8.56 10.08
CA GLY A 161 6.79 8.56 8.80
C GLY A 161 7.02 9.88 8.09
N GLY A 162 5.94 10.66 7.88
CA GLY A 162 6.00 11.97 7.23
C GLY A 162 6.15 11.94 5.71
N GLY A 163 6.07 10.77 5.09
CA GLY A 163 6.04 10.63 3.65
C GLY A 163 4.69 11.07 3.09
N GLU A 164 4.70 11.58 1.88
CA GLU A 164 3.53 12.16 1.22
C GLU A 164 3.37 11.58 -0.17
N VAL A 165 2.17 11.09 -0.47
CA VAL A 165 1.86 10.43 -1.73
C VAL A 165 0.53 10.94 -2.27
N GLU A 166 0.53 11.35 -3.52
CA GLU A 166 -0.69 11.61 -4.28
C GLU A 166 -1.00 10.39 -5.16
N VAL A 167 -2.24 9.91 -5.08
CA VAL A 167 -2.72 8.80 -5.89
C VAL A 167 -3.98 9.22 -6.65
N LYS A 168 -4.01 8.99 -7.96
CA LYS A 168 -5.23 9.05 -8.76
C LYS A 168 -5.68 7.64 -9.10
N ILE A 169 -6.93 7.34 -8.78
CA ILE A 169 -7.54 6.04 -9.05
C ILE A 169 -8.62 6.25 -10.10
N TYR A 170 -8.45 5.59 -11.25
CA TYR A 170 -9.40 5.67 -12.34
C TYR A 170 -10.44 4.54 -12.24
N PRO A 171 -11.69 4.77 -12.68
CA PRO A 171 -12.68 3.72 -12.82
C PRO A 171 -12.17 2.57 -13.70
N TRP A 172 -12.26 1.33 -13.21
CA TRP A 172 -11.85 0.14 -13.92
C TRP A 172 -12.97 -0.37 -14.84
N LYS A 173 -13.15 0.36 -15.96
CA LYS A 173 -14.22 0.14 -16.94
C LYS A 173 -13.95 -1.05 -17.86
N GLU A 174 -12.76 -1.11 -18.44
CA GLU A 174 -12.34 -2.19 -19.34
C GLU A 174 -11.57 -3.26 -18.57
N ARG A 175 -12.18 -4.43 -18.37
CA ARG A 175 -11.59 -5.52 -17.59
C ARG A 175 -11.06 -6.59 -18.51
N ARG A 176 -9.75 -6.79 -18.48
CA ARG A 176 -9.05 -7.76 -19.33
C ARG A 176 -8.51 -8.91 -18.52
N LYS A 177 -8.48 -10.10 -19.12
CA LYS A 177 -7.74 -11.25 -18.57
C LYS A 177 -6.25 -10.95 -18.64
N ILE A 178 -5.51 -11.51 -17.70
CA ILE A 178 -4.05 -11.44 -17.66
C ILE A 178 -3.49 -12.86 -17.69
N ASP A 179 -2.42 -13.07 -18.45
CA ASP A 179 -1.65 -14.30 -18.48
C ASP A 179 -0.18 -13.94 -18.21
N LEU A 180 0.34 -14.43 -17.08
CA LEU A 180 1.72 -14.24 -16.64
C LEU A 180 2.41 -15.60 -16.42
N THR A 181 1.95 -16.64 -17.11
CA THR A 181 2.42 -18.02 -16.91
C THR A 181 3.92 -18.14 -17.17
N TYR A 182 4.43 -17.43 -18.19
CA TYR A 182 5.83 -17.49 -18.58
C TYR A 182 6.52 -16.13 -18.41
N ARG A 183 7.60 -16.13 -17.62
CA ARG A 183 8.50 -14.98 -17.52
C ARG A 183 9.36 -14.89 -18.79
N GLN A 184 9.37 -13.73 -19.43
CA GLN A 184 10.25 -13.46 -20.57
C GLN A 184 11.70 -13.21 -20.13
N ALA A 185 12.63 -13.24 -21.10
CA ALA A 185 14.03 -12.92 -20.85
C ALA A 185 14.18 -11.51 -20.25
N VAL A 186 15.05 -11.39 -19.24
CA VAL A 186 15.36 -10.11 -18.59
C VAL A 186 16.59 -9.54 -19.24
N TYR A 187 16.45 -8.42 -19.94
CA TYR A 187 17.56 -7.73 -20.60
C TYR A 187 18.02 -6.49 -19.83
N LYS A 188 17.16 -5.94 -18.95
CA LYS A 188 17.41 -4.71 -18.20
C LYS A 188 16.82 -4.80 -16.81
N ILE A 189 17.55 -4.28 -15.82
CA ILE A 189 17.10 -4.07 -14.46
C ILE A 189 17.17 -2.58 -14.17
N ALA A 190 16.05 -1.99 -13.82
CA ALA A 190 15.97 -0.61 -13.35
C ALA A 190 15.63 -0.60 -11.86
N GLY A 191 16.15 0.38 -11.13
CA GLY A 191 15.91 0.48 -9.69
C GLY A 191 16.08 1.90 -9.16
N ILE A 192 15.41 2.17 -8.06
CA ILE A 192 15.47 3.46 -7.36
C ILE A 192 16.06 3.22 -5.99
N ILE A 193 17.21 3.85 -5.74
CA ILE A 193 17.84 3.89 -4.43
C ILE A 193 17.46 5.22 -3.79
N HIS A 194 16.82 5.15 -2.64
CA HIS A 194 16.36 6.31 -1.90
C HIS A 194 17.01 6.32 -0.51
N ALA A 195 17.42 7.50 -0.05
CA ALA A 195 18.02 7.66 1.27
C ALA A 195 17.68 9.02 1.88
N SER A 196 17.67 9.11 3.20
CA SER A 196 17.61 10.39 3.91
C SER A 196 18.87 11.21 3.63
N LYS A 197 18.73 12.52 3.49
CA LYS A 197 19.82 13.45 3.12
C LYS A 197 21.02 13.38 4.05
N GLU A 198 20.81 13.09 5.33
CA GLU A 198 21.89 12.90 6.31
C GLU A 198 22.86 11.78 5.91
N LEU A 199 22.37 10.75 5.22
CA LEU A 199 23.16 9.61 4.76
C LEU A 199 24.05 9.94 3.54
N SER A 200 23.81 11.07 2.86
CA SER A 200 24.63 11.50 1.71
C SER A 200 26.09 11.78 2.11
N LYS A 201 26.33 12.22 3.36
CA LYS A 201 27.68 12.45 3.90
C LYS A 201 28.55 11.19 3.84
N ASN A 202 27.92 10.03 4.02
CA ASN A 202 28.58 8.72 3.99
C ASN A 202 28.33 7.96 2.66
N LYS A 203 27.78 8.65 1.64
CA LYS A 203 27.49 8.11 0.31
C LYS A 203 26.75 6.77 0.35
N VAL A 204 25.77 6.64 1.25
CA VAL A 204 25.09 5.34 1.49
C VAL A 204 24.38 4.85 0.24
N GLY A 205 23.69 5.74 -0.49
CA GLY A 205 22.99 5.39 -1.72
C GLY A 205 23.94 4.94 -2.84
N GLU A 206 25.08 5.59 -2.98
CA GLU A 206 26.13 5.19 -3.93
C GLU A 206 26.73 3.84 -3.54
N ARG A 207 27.05 3.61 -2.26
CA ARG A 207 27.53 2.29 -1.80
C ARG A 207 26.54 1.16 -2.08
N MET A 208 25.24 1.43 -1.97
CA MET A 208 24.20 0.48 -2.35
C MET A 208 24.22 0.23 -3.86
N LYS A 209 24.32 1.29 -4.67
CA LYS A 209 24.41 1.21 -6.14
C LYS A 209 25.61 0.39 -6.56
N ASP A 210 26.79 0.70 -6.05
CA ASP A 210 28.05 0.01 -6.34
C ASP A 210 27.91 -1.49 -6.08
N LYS A 211 27.27 -1.87 -4.96
CA LYS A 211 27.07 -3.28 -4.63
C LYS A 211 26.10 -3.99 -5.58
N VAL A 212 25.05 -3.32 -6.04
CA VAL A 212 24.13 -3.89 -7.02
C VAL A 212 24.83 -4.05 -8.37
N GLU A 213 25.60 -3.05 -8.80
CA GLU A 213 26.38 -3.11 -10.03
C GLU A 213 27.42 -4.22 -9.98
N GLU A 214 28.15 -4.37 -8.86
CA GLU A 214 29.09 -5.48 -8.64
C GLU A 214 28.43 -6.84 -8.88
N ILE A 215 27.20 -7.05 -8.40
CA ILE A 215 26.50 -8.34 -8.47
C ILE A 215 25.86 -8.58 -9.84
N LEU A 216 25.32 -7.55 -10.50
CA LEU A 216 24.38 -7.73 -11.62
C LEU A 216 24.88 -7.22 -12.98
N LYS A 217 25.90 -6.35 -13.03
CA LYS A 217 26.29 -5.66 -14.28
C LYS A 217 26.82 -6.59 -15.38
N GLU A 218 27.37 -7.75 -14.99
CA GLU A 218 27.90 -8.73 -15.96
C GLU A 218 26.79 -9.41 -16.76
N ASN A 219 25.59 -9.53 -16.19
CA ASN A 219 24.49 -10.29 -16.75
C ASN A 219 23.34 -9.42 -17.27
N TYR A 220 23.26 -8.15 -16.83
CA TYR A 220 22.11 -7.28 -17.11
C TYR A 220 22.54 -5.84 -17.39
N LEU A 221 21.82 -5.16 -18.29
CA LEU A 221 21.87 -3.71 -18.39
C LEU A 221 21.23 -3.09 -17.15
N LEU A 222 21.94 -2.21 -16.45
CA LEU A 222 21.46 -1.59 -15.21
C LEU A 222 21.11 -0.11 -15.40
N GLU A 223 19.96 0.31 -14.85
CA GLU A 223 19.58 1.72 -14.72
C GLU A 223 19.19 2.00 -13.26
N LEU A 224 20.16 2.47 -12.49
CA LEU A 224 20.01 2.74 -11.06
C LEU A 224 20.12 4.23 -10.78
N ASP A 225 19.07 4.79 -10.21
CA ASP A 225 18.99 6.19 -9.80
C ASP A 225 19.11 6.31 -8.28
N VAL A 226 20.00 7.19 -7.81
CA VAL A 226 20.24 7.44 -6.38
C VAL A 226 19.68 8.81 -6.03
N LYS A 227 18.74 8.84 -5.08
CA LYS A 227 18.09 10.08 -4.63
C LYS A 227 18.14 10.22 -3.11
N TYR A 228 18.47 11.44 -2.69
CA TYR A 228 18.46 11.84 -1.29
C TYR A 228 17.30 12.78 -0.99
N PHE A 229 16.65 12.61 0.16
CA PHE A 229 15.43 13.33 0.54
C PHE A 229 15.54 13.93 1.94
N ASP A 230 14.98 15.12 2.13
CA ASP A 230 14.78 15.72 3.45
C ASP A 230 13.59 15.01 4.15
N THR A 231 13.87 14.22 5.20
CA THR A 231 12.90 13.32 5.85
C THR A 231 12.93 13.44 7.37
N LEU A 232 11.80 13.16 8.04
CA LEU A 232 11.69 13.24 9.51
C LEU A 232 12.46 12.16 10.27
N SER A 233 12.70 11.01 9.65
CA SER A 233 13.50 9.92 10.21
C SER A 233 14.58 9.51 9.22
N CYS A 234 15.71 9.06 9.72
CA CYS A 234 16.77 8.51 8.89
C CYS A 234 16.37 7.12 8.35
N GLY A 235 16.51 6.92 7.04
CA GLY A 235 16.22 5.65 6.38
C GLY A 235 16.79 5.60 4.97
N CYS A 236 16.94 4.37 4.46
CA CYS A 236 17.31 4.13 3.07
C CYS A 236 16.67 2.83 2.57
N GLY A 237 16.65 2.65 1.26
CA GLY A 237 16.16 1.45 0.61
C GLY A 237 16.42 1.47 -0.88
N ILE A 238 16.19 0.31 -1.49
CA ILE A 238 16.24 0.11 -2.93
C ILE A 238 14.97 -0.64 -3.34
N VAL A 239 14.39 -0.22 -4.46
CA VAL A 239 13.26 -0.88 -5.12
C VAL A 239 13.65 -1.19 -6.56
#